data_AF-A0A965RY50-F1
#
_entry.id   AF-A0A965RY50-F1
#
_cell.length_a   1.000
_cell.length_b   1.000
_cell.length_c   1.000
_cell.angle_alpha   90.00
_cell.angle_beta   90.00
_cell.angle_gamma   90.00
#
_symmetry.space_group_name_H-M   'P 1'
#
loop_
_entity.id
_entity.type
_entity.pdbx_description
1 polymer ?
#
loop_
_entity_poly.entity_id
_entity_poly.type
_entity_poly.pdbx_seq_one_letter_code
_entity_poly.pdbx_strand_id
1 'polypeptide(L)'
;MRRRHIFLLLLVVGLESLFLTLAHWQWQRYQQRLSEVAAFQQQTPITLSGTFLNAQTKALDNQPNPTNPEKIGWRILTPFQTASQTIIIERGWATPQPLTNFTISQTQITGIWQPFPQRKGWLKGPDITINPNQLAFLNPSLIISTTTGTHYLAATTTTHPNLQAQPQPPFNPQRHLSYCLQWLALALTLPILLLTTYFRRKK
;
A
#
# COMPACT_ATOMS: atom_id res chain seq x y z
N MET A 1 14.71 50.04 13.37
CA MET A 1 14.14 48.93 12.57
C MET A 1 12.61 48.97 12.67
N ARG A 2 11.87 49.11 11.55
CA ARG A 2 10.39 49.18 11.55
C ARG A 2 9.79 47.84 12.03
N ARG A 3 8.91 47.85 13.04
CA ARG A 3 8.19 46.69 13.66
C ARG A 3 7.81 45.56 12.68
N ARG A 4 7.45 45.89 11.43
CA ARG A 4 7.17 44.94 10.34
C ARG A 4 8.31 43.95 10.04
N HIS A 5 9.58 44.35 10.16
CA HIS A 5 10.72 43.45 9.87
C HIS A 5 10.95 42.43 10.99
N ILE A 6 10.74 42.84 12.25
CA ILE A 6 10.79 41.94 13.41
C ILE A 6 9.67 40.91 13.27
N PHE A 7 8.46 41.34 12.92
CA PHE A 7 7.34 40.44 12.68
C PHE A 7 7.62 39.42 11.55
N LEU A 8 8.12 39.89 10.39
CA LEU A 8 8.47 39.00 9.28
C LEU A 8 9.57 38.00 9.64
N LEU A 9 10.58 38.44 10.39
CA LEU A 9 11.65 37.56 10.85
C LEU A 9 11.11 36.48 11.80
N LEU A 10 10.27 36.85 12.77
CA LEU A 10 9.62 35.89 13.67
C LEU A 10 8.72 34.91 12.91
N LEU A 11 7.97 35.38 11.92
CA LEU A 11 7.15 34.52 11.08
C LEU A 11 8.00 33.51 10.30
N VAL A 12 9.10 33.96 9.69
CA VAL A 12 10.03 33.07 8.96
C VAL A 12 10.61 32.01 9.89
N VAL A 13 11.13 32.41 11.05
CA VAL A 13 11.69 31.47 12.03
C VAL A 13 10.64 30.47 12.52
N GLY A 14 9.41 30.92 12.78
CA GLY A 14 8.31 30.04 13.17
C GLY A 14 7.94 29.02 12.10
N LEU A 15 7.80 29.45 10.84
CA LEU A 15 7.49 28.56 9.71
C LEU A 15 8.65 27.61 9.39
N GLU A 16 9.89 28.09 9.47
CA GLU A 16 11.10 27.27 9.28
C GLU A 16 11.17 26.17 10.34
N SER A 17 10.96 26.51 11.62
CA SER A 17 10.91 25.55 12.72
C SER A 17 9.82 24.49 12.49
N LEU A 18 8.64 24.91 12.03
CA LEU A 18 7.55 23.99 11.65
C LEU A 18 7.97 23.05 10.52
N PHE A 19 8.53 23.58 9.42
CA PHE A 19 8.93 22.77 8.27
C PHE A 19 10.06 21.79 8.61
N LEU A 20 11.03 22.20 9.41
CA LEU A 20 12.09 21.30 9.90
C LEU A 20 11.50 20.18 10.78
N THR A 21 10.52 20.50 11.63
CA THR A 21 9.82 19.50 12.46
C THR A 21 9.06 18.50 11.59
N LEU A 22 8.35 18.97 10.57
CA LEU A 22 7.63 18.11 9.62
C LEU A 22 8.59 17.26 8.77
N ALA A 23 9.70 17.82 8.33
CA ALA A 23 10.76 17.08 7.62
C ALA A 23 11.31 15.95 8.50
N HIS A 24 11.64 16.26 9.76
CA HIS A 24 12.11 15.27 10.72
C HIS A 24 11.09 14.15 10.95
N TRP A 25 9.81 14.50 11.13
CA TRP A 25 8.74 13.52 11.27
C TRP A 25 8.60 12.61 10.04
N GLN A 26 8.66 13.18 8.83
CA GLN A 26 8.62 12.40 7.59
C GLN A 26 9.86 11.50 7.44
N TRP A 27 11.04 11.95 7.87
CA TRP A 27 12.25 11.14 7.91
C TRP A 27 12.11 9.93 8.86
N GLN A 28 11.58 10.13 10.06
CA GLN A 28 11.31 9.04 10.99
C GLN A 28 10.33 8.02 10.38
N ARG A 29 9.26 8.50 9.71
CA ARG A 29 8.32 7.62 9.00
C ARG A 29 8.98 6.86 7.86
N TYR A 30 9.87 7.50 7.10
CA TYR A 30 10.65 6.83 6.06
C TYR A 30 11.48 5.68 6.63
N GLN A 31 12.23 5.92 7.70
CA GLN A 31 13.05 4.90 8.37
C GLN A 31 12.20 3.75 8.92
N GLN A 32 11.05 4.05 9.52
CA GLN A 32 10.10 3.03 9.96
C GLN A 32 9.60 2.17 8.78
N ARG A 33 9.25 2.78 7.64
CA ARG A 33 8.79 2.01 6.47
C ARG A 33 9.91 1.15 5.87
N LEU A 34 11.17 1.61 5.91
CA LEU A 34 12.30 0.78 5.49
C LEU A 34 12.44 -0.48 6.33
N SER A 35 12.32 -0.38 7.67
CA SER A 35 12.42 -1.56 8.53
C SER A 35 11.24 -2.52 8.33
N GLU A 36 10.03 -2.01 8.12
CA GLU A 36 8.86 -2.84 7.79
C GLU A 36 9.02 -3.57 6.45
N VAL A 37 9.57 -2.91 5.42
CA VAL A 37 9.88 -3.55 4.13
C VAL A 37 10.98 -4.61 4.30
N ALA A 38 12.02 -4.33 5.08
CA ALA A 38 13.07 -5.31 5.36
C ALA A 38 12.54 -6.53 6.12
N ALA A 39 11.68 -6.32 7.12
CA ALA A 39 11.01 -7.41 7.85
C ALA A 39 10.11 -8.25 6.93
N PHE A 40 9.39 -7.60 6.00
CA PHE A 40 8.61 -8.30 4.98
C PHE A 40 9.49 -9.18 4.07
N GLN A 41 10.63 -8.66 3.62
CA GLN A 41 11.57 -9.42 2.77
C GLN A 41 12.20 -10.63 3.48
N GLN A 42 12.25 -10.62 4.82
CA GLN A 42 12.75 -11.73 5.63
C GLN A 42 11.69 -12.79 5.96
N GLN A 43 10.42 -12.59 5.58
CA GLN A 43 9.38 -13.57 5.84
C GLN A 43 9.66 -14.89 5.10
N THR A 44 9.65 -15.99 5.84
CA THR A 44 9.74 -17.33 5.27
C THR A 44 8.38 -17.73 4.69
N PRO A 45 8.32 -18.18 3.42
CA PRO A 45 7.10 -18.72 2.86
C PRO A 45 6.60 -19.91 3.68
N ILE A 46 5.29 -19.98 3.88
CA ILE A 46 4.64 -21.10 4.55
C ILE A 46 3.92 -21.99 3.55
N THR A 47 3.91 -23.29 3.79
CA THR A 47 3.18 -24.27 2.96
C THR A 47 1.95 -24.74 3.70
N LEU A 48 0.80 -24.68 3.03
CA LEU A 48 -0.49 -25.13 3.52
C LEU A 48 -1.04 -26.24 2.63
N SER A 49 -1.80 -27.15 3.21
CA SER A 49 -2.54 -28.19 2.49
C SER A 49 -4.05 -27.98 2.65
N GLY A 50 -4.82 -28.23 1.60
CA GLY A 50 -6.25 -27.94 1.56
C GLY A 50 -6.83 -27.98 0.15
N THR A 51 -7.98 -27.34 -0.03
CA THR A 51 -8.71 -27.30 -1.31
C THR A 51 -9.22 -25.90 -1.63
N PHE A 52 -9.07 -25.47 -2.89
CA PHE A 52 -9.61 -24.19 -3.34
C PHE A 52 -11.13 -24.24 -3.52
N LEU A 53 -11.82 -23.26 -2.94
CA LEU A 53 -13.26 -23.05 -3.12
C LEU A 53 -13.49 -22.16 -4.35
N ASN A 54 -13.24 -22.72 -5.54
CA ASN A 54 -13.22 -21.97 -6.81
C ASN A 54 -14.49 -21.15 -7.08
N ALA A 55 -15.67 -21.66 -6.69
CA ALA A 55 -16.95 -20.97 -6.84
C ALA A 55 -17.06 -19.65 -6.05
N GLN A 56 -16.21 -19.45 -5.04
CA GLN A 56 -16.17 -18.25 -4.20
C GLN A 56 -15.05 -17.29 -4.62
N THR A 57 -14.44 -17.49 -5.79
CA THR A 57 -13.39 -16.61 -6.30
C THR A 57 -13.92 -15.20 -6.52
N LYS A 58 -13.16 -14.21 -6.04
CA LYS A 58 -13.40 -12.79 -6.26
C LYS A 58 -12.20 -12.16 -6.98
N ALA A 59 -12.46 -11.18 -7.84
CA ALA A 59 -11.43 -10.31 -8.39
C ALA A 59 -11.39 -9.01 -7.60
N LEU A 60 -10.24 -8.62 -7.06
CA LEU A 60 -10.02 -7.26 -6.57
C LEU A 60 -9.71 -6.37 -7.78
N ASP A 61 -10.56 -5.39 -8.02
CA ASP A 61 -10.53 -4.53 -9.20
C ASP A 61 -9.50 -3.40 -9.07
N ASN A 62 -9.16 -2.78 -10.21
CA ASN A 62 -8.27 -1.63 -10.32
C ASN A 62 -6.89 -1.83 -9.67
N GLN A 63 -6.30 -3.02 -9.88
CA GLN A 63 -5.01 -3.39 -9.33
C GLN A 63 -3.91 -3.20 -10.38
N PRO A 64 -2.82 -2.45 -10.08
CA PRO A 64 -1.68 -2.35 -10.97
C PRO A 64 -0.98 -3.70 -11.07
N ASN A 65 -0.49 -4.02 -12.27
CA ASN A 65 0.33 -5.21 -12.46
C ASN A 65 1.65 -5.04 -11.67
N PRO A 66 2.08 -6.04 -10.89
CA PRO A 66 3.29 -5.91 -10.07
C PRO A 66 4.59 -5.77 -10.88
N THR A 67 4.63 -6.23 -12.14
CA THR A 67 5.79 -6.07 -13.05
C THR A 67 5.67 -4.91 -14.02
N ASN A 68 4.46 -4.50 -14.39
CA ASN A 68 4.21 -3.37 -15.28
C ASN A 68 3.06 -2.49 -14.75
N PRO A 69 3.34 -1.58 -13.80
CA PRO A 69 2.30 -0.81 -13.11
C PRO A 69 1.38 0.03 -14.01
N GLU A 70 1.74 0.28 -15.27
CA GLU A 70 0.88 0.97 -16.25
C GLU A 70 -0.33 0.13 -16.65
N LYS A 71 -0.23 -1.21 -16.52
CA LYS A 71 -1.34 -2.12 -16.79
C LYS A 71 -2.19 -2.29 -15.54
N ILE A 72 -3.46 -1.91 -15.66
CA ILE A 72 -4.47 -2.13 -14.64
C ILE A 72 -5.24 -3.43 -14.93
N GLY A 73 -5.48 -4.21 -13.90
CA GLY A 73 -6.19 -5.47 -13.97
C GLY A 73 -6.68 -5.88 -12.59
N TRP A 74 -6.75 -7.18 -12.35
CA TRP A 74 -7.33 -7.73 -11.14
C TRP A 74 -6.33 -8.55 -10.35
N ARG A 75 -6.44 -8.50 -9.02
CA ARG A 75 -5.87 -9.55 -8.17
C ARG A 75 -6.92 -10.61 -7.91
N ILE A 76 -6.59 -11.86 -8.17
CA ILE A 76 -7.52 -12.98 -8.03
C ILE A 76 -7.41 -13.55 -6.61
N LEU A 77 -8.53 -13.55 -5.89
CA LEU A 77 -8.63 -13.98 -4.51
C LEU A 77 -9.56 -15.18 -4.44
N THR A 78 -9.06 -16.32 -3.99
CA THR A 78 -9.85 -17.55 -3.86
C THR A 78 -9.72 -18.07 -2.44
N PRO A 79 -10.84 -18.38 -1.74
CA PRO A 79 -10.77 -19.08 -0.47
C PRO A 79 -10.14 -20.46 -0.62
N PHE A 80 -9.35 -20.85 0.37
CA PHE A 80 -8.68 -22.12 0.46
C PHE A 80 -9.00 -22.77 1.79
N GLN A 81 -9.74 -23.87 1.72
CA GLN A 81 -10.18 -24.62 2.89
C GLN A 81 -9.07 -25.57 3.31
N THR A 82 -8.51 -25.32 4.49
CA THR A 82 -7.57 -26.24 5.17
C THR A 82 -8.33 -27.12 6.15
N ALA A 83 -7.63 -28.02 6.84
CA ALA A 83 -8.25 -28.88 7.87
C ALA A 83 -8.87 -28.09 9.05
N SER A 84 -8.36 -26.90 9.37
CA SER A 84 -8.77 -26.13 10.55
C SER A 84 -9.50 -24.84 10.24
N GLN A 85 -9.29 -24.25 9.07
CA GLN A 85 -9.83 -22.94 8.71
C GLN A 85 -9.85 -22.69 7.20
N THR A 86 -10.62 -21.69 6.79
CA THR A 86 -10.59 -21.16 5.42
C THR A 86 -9.76 -19.89 5.37
N ILE A 87 -8.77 -19.86 4.48
CA ILE A 87 -7.84 -18.74 4.30
C ILE A 87 -8.06 -18.14 2.92
N ILE A 88 -7.97 -16.82 2.80
CA ILE A 88 -8.01 -16.17 1.49
C ILE A 88 -6.62 -16.27 0.85
N ILE A 89 -6.56 -16.79 -0.38
CA ILE A 89 -5.32 -16.88 -1.16
C ILE A 89 -5.38 -15.88 -2.30
N GLU A 90 -4.42 -14.95 -2.34
CA GLU A 90 -4.11 -14.18 -3.55
C GLU A 90 -3.32 -15.09 -4.49
N ARG A 91 -3.89 -15.34 -5.66
CA ARG A 91 -3.34 -16.23 -6.68
C ARG A 91 -2.49 -15.50 -7.71
N GLY A 92 -2.65 -14.18 -7.77
CA GLY A 92 -1.85 -13.31 -8.61
C GLY A 92 -2.69 -12.36 -9.43
N TRP A 93 -2.04 -11.77 -10.42
CA TRP A 93 -2.60 -10.70 -11.23
C TRP A 93 -3.09 -11.22 -12.57
N ALA A 94 -4.24 -10.75 -13.03
CA ALA A 94 -4.79 -11.09 -14.33
C ALA A 94 -5.36 -9.85 -15.03
N THR A 95 -5.40 -9.92 -16.36
CA THR A 95 -6.16 -8.94 -17.15
C THR A 95 -7.66 -9.13 -16.93
N PRO A 96 -8.48 -8.08 -17.07
CA PRO A 96 -9.93 -8.18 -16.99
C PRO A 96 -10.49 -9.20 -18.00
N GLN A 97 -10.92 -10.37 -17.52
CA GLN A 97 -11.50 -11.47 -18.30
C GLN A 97 -12.53 -12.24 -17.45
N PRO A 98 -13.49 -12.99 -18.02
CA PRO A 98 -14.45 -13.76 -17.22
C PRO A 98 -13.78 -14.66 -16.16
N LEU A 99 -14.28 -14.61 -14.92
CA LEU A 99 -13.66 -15.32 -13.78
C LEU A 99 -13.67 -16.86 -13.91
N THR A 100 -14.45 -17.40 -14.85
CA THR A 100 -14.56 -18.85 -15.13
C THR A 100 -13.23 -19.49 -15.52
N ASN A 101 -12.26 -18.70 -16.01
CA ASN A 101 -10.95 -19.20 -16.44
C ASN A 101 -9.98 -19.43 -15.28
N PHE A 102 -10.34 -19.08 -14.05
CA PHE A 102 -9.46 -19.20 -12.88
C PHE A 102 -9.73 -20.47 -12.06
N THR A 103 -10.19 -21.58 -12.62
CA THR A 103 -10.30 -22.82 -11.81
C THR A 103 -8.90 -23.37 -11.48
N ILE A 104 -8.72 -23.93 -10.28
CA ILE A 104 -7.49 -24.60 -9.85
C ILE A 104 -7.81 -25.83 -8.97
N SER A 105 -7.06 -26.92 -9.19
CA SER A 105 -7.22 -28.20 -8.48
C SER A 105 -6.06 -28.51 -7.50
N GLN A 106 -5.16 -27.56 -7.28
CA GLN A 106 -3.97 -27.75 -6.46
C GLN A 106 -4.32 -27.85 -4.96
N THR A 107 -3.69 -28.80 -4.27
CA THR A 107 -3.98 -29.11 -2.86
C THR A 107 -2.92 -28.64 -1.87
N GLN A 108 -1.73 -28.28 -2.32
CA GLN A 108 -0.68 -27.69 -1.50
C GLN A 108 -0.31 -26.32 -2.04
N ILE A 109 -0.19 -25.31 -1.19
CA ILE A 109 0.14 -23.94 -1.59
C ILE A 109 1.22 -23.39 -0.69
N THR A 110 2.27 -22.82 -1.29
CA THR A 110 3.29 -22.06 -0.56
C THR A 110 3.09 -20.58 -0.83
N GLY A 111 3.20 -19.76 0.21
CA GLY A 111 3.00 -18.32 0.08
C GLY A 111 3.48 -17.50 1.28
N ILE A 112 3.36 -16.19 1.16
CA ILE A 112 3.75 -15.22 2.18
C ILE A 112 2.50 -14.54 2.73
N TRP A 113 2.44 -14.35 4.05
CA TRP A 113 1.33 -13.64 4.70
C TRP A 113 1.35 -12.15 4.37
N GLN A 114 0.19 -11.64 3.96
CA GLN A 114 -0.04 -10.24 3.64
C GLN A 114 -1.13 -9.68 4.57
N PRO A 115 -0.92 -8.51 5.18
CA PRO A 115 -1.95 -7.89 5.99
C PRO A 115 -3.10 -7.38 5.11
N PHE A 116 -4.33 -7.45 5.63
CA PHE A 116 -5.44 -6.78 4.94
C PHE A 116 -5.24 -5.26 4.95
N PRO A 117 -5.48 -4.58 3.80
CA PRO A 117 -5.38 -3.14 3.74
C PRO A 117 -6.41 -2.49 4.67
N GLN A 118 -6.02 -1.39 5.31
CA GLN A 118 -6.91 -0.59 6.15
C GLN A 118 -7.41 0.61 5.36
N ARG A 119 -8.72 0.86 5.37
CA ARG A 119 -9.29 2.09 4.80
C ARG A 119 -8.78 3.28 5.63
N LYS A 120 -8.13 4.23 4.96
CA LYS A 120 -7.69 5.49 5.56
C LYS A 120 -8.59 6.63 5.09
N GLY A 121 -8.80 7.61 5.96
CA GLY A 121 -9.62 8.79 5.66
C GLY A 121 -11.11 8.60 5.95
N TRP A 122 -11.87 9.67 5.77
CA TRP A 122 -13.30 9.74 6.13
C TRP A 122 -14.22 9.28 4.99
N LEU A 123 -13.85 9.59 3.74
CA LEU A 123 -14.62 9.15 2.58
C LEU A 123 -14.28 7.69 2.25
N LYS A 124 -15.29 6.83 2.34
CA LYS A 124 -15.19 5.40 2.07
C LYS A 124 -16.03 5.09 0.83
N GLY A 125 -15.40 4.65 -0.26
CA GLY A 125 -16.11 4.13 -1.43
C GLY A 125 -16.82 2.78 -1.15
N PRO A 126 -17.54 2.20 -2.10
CA PRO A 126 -18.14 0.87 -1.92
C PRO A 126 -17.07 -0.22 -1.75
N ASP A 127 -17.43 -1.37 -1.19
CA ASP A 127 -16.53 -2.55 -1.12
C ASP A 127 -16.64 -3.44 -2.37
N ILE A 128 -17.79 -3.41 -3.05
CA ILE A 128 -18.07 -4.17 -4.27
C ILE A 128 -18.25 -3.22 -5.45
N THR A 129 -17.95 -3.70 -6.66
CA THR A 129 -18.32 -2.98 -7.89
C THR A 129 -19.77 -3.31 -8.27
N ILE A 130 -20.19 -2.91 -9.48
CA ILE A 130 -21.48 -3.31 -10.06
C ILE A 130 -21.55 -4.84 -10.23
N ASN A 131 -20.41 -5.50 -10.38
CA ASN A 131 -20.34 -6.96 -10.42
C ASN A 131 -20.07 -7.50 -9.01
N PRO A 132 -20.95 -8.35 -8.44
CA PRO A 132 -20.79 -8.87 -7.08
C PRO A 132 -19.58 -9.81 -6.91
N ASN A 133 -18.97 -10.29 -8.00
CA ASN A 133 -17.73 -11.06 -7.97
C ASN A 133 -16.46 -10.21 -8.11
N GLN A 134 -16.62 -8.89 -8.21
CA GLN A 134 -15.54 -7.93 -8.25
C GLN A 134 -15.60 -7.01 -7.02
N LEU A 135 -14.48 -6.93 -6.31
CA LEU A 135 -14.32 -6.11 -5.13
C LEU A 135 -13.67 -4.79 -5.54
N ALA A 136 -14.24 -3.67 -5.11
CA ALA A 136 -13.60 -2.37 -5.18
C ALA A 136 -12.58 -2.18 -4.03
N PHE A 137 -12.78 -2.89 -2.93
CA PHE A 137 -11.89 -2.90 -1.78
C PHE A 137 -11.77 -4.29 -1.18
N LEU A 138 -10.58 -4.65 -0.72
CA LEU A 138 -10.32 -5.95 -0.12
C LEU A 138 -10.91 -6.03 1.29
N ASN A 139 -12.18 -6.45 1.37
CA ASN A 139 -12.87 -6.75 2.61
C ASN A 139 -13.05 -8.28 2.75
N PRO A 140 -12.42 -8.92 3.75
CA PRO A 140 -12.45 -10.37 3.87
C PRO A 140 -13.84 -10.95 4.16
N SER A 141 -14.74 -10.19 4.80
CA SER A 141 -16.11 -10.64 5.08
C SER A 141 -16.96 -10.83 3.82
N LEU A 142 -16.53 -10.29 2.67
CA LEU A 142 -17.20 -10.46 1.38
C LEU A 142 -16.70 -11.69 0.60
N ILE A 143 -15.65 -12.35 1.11
CA ILE A 143 -15.02 -13.52 0.50
C ILE A 143 -15.32 -14.77 1.35
N ILE A 144 -15.17 -14.67 2.67
CA ILE A 144 -15.44 -15.75 3.63
C ILE A 144 -16.29 -15.23 4.79
N SER A 145 -17.30 -16.00 5.21
CA SER A 145 -18.24 -15.61 6.28
C SER A 145 -17.62 -15.71 7.69
N THR A 146 -16.61 -16.55 7.87
CA THR A 146 -15.87 -16.73 9.13
C THR A 146 -14.46 -16.18 8.97
N THR A 147 -14.28 -14.91 9.33
CA THR A 147 -12.96 -14.26 9.29
C THR A 147 -12.20 -14.51 10.58
N THR A 148 -11.30 -15.49 10.59
CA THR A 148 -10.32 -15.70 11.68
C THR A 148 -8.97 -15.00 11.45
N GLY A 149 -8.80 -14.26 10.35
CA GLY A 149 -7.49 -13.71 9.98
C GLY A 149 -7.46 -12.19 9.78
N THR A 150 -6.40 -11.55 10.27
CA THR A 150 -5.96 -10.18 9.90
C THR A 150 -5.10 -10.17 8.62
N HIS A 151 -4.87 -11.35 8.04
CA HIS A 151 -3.98 -11.56 6.91
C HIS A 151 -4.62 -12.48 5.86
N TYR A 152 -4.15 -12.37 4.62
CA TYR A 152 -4.37 -13.30 3.53
C TYR A 152 -3.02 -13.85 3.05
N LEU A 153 -3.00 -14.98 2.34
CA LEU A 153 -1.76 -15.55 1.83
C LEU A 153 -1.58 -15.19 0.36
N ALA A 154 -0.44 -14.62 -0.02
CA ALA A 154 -0.07 -14.46 -1.42
C ALA A 154 0.74 -15.68 -1.88
N ALA A 155 0.17 -16.44 -2.81
CA ALA A 155 0.75 -17.69 -3.31
C ALA A 155 2.02 -17.44 -4.13
N THR A 156 3.16 -17.94 -3.65
CA THR A 156 4.45 -17.84 -4.32
C THR A 156 4.81 -19.08 -5.12
N THR A 157 4.09 -20.20 -4.95
CA THR A 157 4.32 -21.42 -5.74
C THR A 157 3.86 -21.23 -7.18
N THR A 158 4.76 -21.44 -8.15
CA THR A 158 4.46 -21.37 -9.59
C THR A 158 4.14 -22.74 -10.21
N THR A 159 3.70 -23.72 -9.41
CA THR A 159 3.36 -25.08 -9.88
C THR A 159 2.12 -25.10 -10.78
N HIS A 160 1.37 -24.00 -10.87
CA HIS A 160 0.18 -23.87 -11.70
C HIS A 160 0.17 -22.48 -12.38
N PRO A 161 -0.24 -22.36 -13.65
CA PRO A 161 -0.25 -21.07 -14.38
C PRO A 161 -1.14 -20.01 -13.72
N ASN A 162 -2.20 -20.44 -13.04
CA ASN A 162 -3.07 -19.55 -12.27
C ASN A 162 -2.59 -19.28 -10.82
N LEU A 163 -1.31 -19.52 -10.52
CA LEU A 163 -0.62 -19.17 -9.28
C LEU A 163 0.65 -18.38 -9.62
N GLN A 164 0.49 -17.07 -9.76
CA GLN A 164 1.53 -16.13 -10.13
C GLN A 164 1.47 -14.90 -9.23
N ALA A 165 1.14 -15.07 -7.96
CA ALA A 165 1.12 -13.94 -7.04
C ALA A 165 2.55 -13.45 -6.80
N GLN A 166 2.67 -12.13 -6.74
CA GLN A 166 3.93 -11.47 -6.42
C GLN A 166 3.69 -10.65 -5.16
N PRO A 167 3.92 -11.25 -3.98
CA PRO A 167 3.76 -10.56 -2.70
C PRO A 167 4.53 -9.23 -2.74
N GLN A 168 3.84 -8.13 -2.45
CA GLN A 168 4.46 -6.81 -2.39
C GLN A 168 4.52 -6.35 -0.95
N PRO A 169 5.53 -5.55 -0.56
CA PRO A 169 5.50 -4.90 0.74
C PRO A 169 4.24 -4.02 0.85
N PRO A 170 3.55 -4.01 2.01
CA PRO A 170 2.32 -3.24 2.19
C PRO A 170 2.52 -1.72 2.16
N PHE A 171 3.76 -1.24 2.15
CA PHE A 171 4.11 0.17 2.24
C PHE A 171 5.18 0.56 1.21
N ASN A 172 5.11 1.81 0.75
CA ASN A 172 6.11 2.43 -0.12
C ASN A 172 6.85 3.52 0.69
N PRO A 173 8.09 3.27 1.14
CA PRO A 173 8.88 4.24 1.90
C PRO A 173 9.15 5.54 1.14
N GLN A 174 9.34 5.48 -0.17
CA GLN A 174 9.82 6.59 -1.00
C GLN A 174 8.89 7.81 -0.93
N ARG A 175 7.58 7.61 -0.75
CA ARG A 175 6.64 8.73 -0.54
C ARG A 175 7.02 9.62 0.64
N HIS A 176 7.44 9.01 1.76
CA HIS A 176 7.84 9.75 2.96
C HIS A 176 9.17 10.49 2.76
N LEU A 177 10.09 9.90 2.01
CA LEU A 177 11.34 10.58 1.63
C LEU A 177 11.06 11.81 0.75
N SER A 178 10.19 11.69 -0.27
CA SER A 178 9.82 12.82 -1.12
C SER A 178 9.19 13.96 -0.32
N TYR A 179 8.29 13.66 0.62
CA TYR A 179 7.73 14.68 1.51
C TYR A 179 8.77 15.31 2.43
N CYS A 180 9.71 14.52 2.97
CA CYS A 180 10.82 15.06 3.77
C CYS A 180 11.62 16.09 2.98
N LEU A 181 12.03 15.77 1.74
CA LEU A 181 12.76 16.68 0.87
C LEU A 181 11.93 17.93 0.52
N GLN A 182 10.62 17.77 0.30
CA GLN A 182 9.72 18.89 0.06
C GLN A 182 9.68 19.86 1.25
N TRP A 183 9.58 19.36 2.48
CA TRP A 183 9.60 20.21 3.68
C TRP A 183 10.95 20.90 3.89
N LEU A 184 12.06 20.21 3.62
CA LEU A 184 13.40 20.81 3.65
C LEU A 184 13.56 21.92 2.62
N ALA A 185 13.09 21.71 1.38
CA ALA A 185 13.14 22.73 0.34
C ALA A 185 12.32 23.98 0.73
N LEU A 186 11.14 23.78 1.33
CA LEU A 186 10.32 24.89 1.85
C LEU A 186 11.02 25.63 3.00
N ALA A 187 11.65 24.90 3.93
CA ALA A 187 12.43 25.50 5.02
C ALA A 187 13.56 26.38 4.49
N LEU A 188 14.28 25.94 3.46
CA LEU A 188 15.36 26.71 2.82
C LEU A 188 14.86 27.91 2.00
N THR A 189 13.67 27.82 1.40
CA THR A 189 13.14 28.89 0.54
C THR A 189 12.82 30.16 1.32
N LEU A 190 12.34 30.04 2.56
CA LEU A 190 11.95 31.19 3.39
C LEU A 190 13.12 32.15 3.73
N PRO A 191 14.28 31.69 4.23
CA PRO A 191 15.41 32.58 4.48
C PRO A 191 15.96 33.17 3.17
N ILE A 192 15.96 32.42 2.06
CA ILE A 192 16.36 32.95 0.75
C ILE A 192 15.44 34.13 0.33
N LEU A 193 14.13 33.98 0.48
CA LEU A 193 13.17 35.05 0.18
C LEU A 193 13.35 36.26 1.12
N LEU A 194 13.59 36.03 2.41
CA LEU A 194 13.85 37.10 3.36
C LEU A 194 15.12 37.89 3.01
N LEU A 195 16.22 37.21 2.67
CA LEU A 195 17.47 37.84 2.28
C LEU A 195 17.33 38.61 0.97
N THR A 196 16.75 38.00 -0.07
CA THR A 196 16.58 38.66 -1.37
C THR A 196 15.71 39.91 -1.29
N THR A 197 14.60 39.86 -0.53
CA THR A 197 13.74 41.05 -0.33
C THR A 197 14.39 42.12 0.53
N TYR A 198 15.21 41.73 1.51
CA TYR A 198 15.97 42.65 2.34
C TYR A 198 17.04 43.40 1.52
N PHE A 199 17.81 42.68 0.71
CA PHE A 199 18.88 43.28 -0.11
C PHE A 199 18.36 44.06 -1.32
N ARG A 200 17.24 43.66 -1.94
CA ARG A 200 16.62 44.41 -3.05
C ARG A 200 16.09 45.79 -2.64
N ARG A 201 15.82 46.04 -1.35
CA ARG A 201 15.39 47.36 -0.84
C ARG A 201 16.53 48.34 -0.61
N LYS A 202 17.79 47.88 -0.63
CA LYS A 202 18.98 48.71 -0.37
C LYS A 202 19.63 49.26 -1.65
N LYS A 203 19.20 48.78 -2.82
CA LYS A 203 19.46 49.43 -4.13
C LYS A 203 18.28 50.31 -4.46
#